data_AF-A0A2N3B7S4-F1
#
_entry.id   AF-A0A2N3B7S4-F1
#
_cell.length_a   1.000
_cell.length_b   1.000
_cell.length_c   1.000
_cell.angle_alpha   90.00
_cell.angle_beta   90.00
_cell.angle_gamma   90.00
#
_symmetry.space_group_name_H-M   'P 1'
#
loop_
_entity.id
_entity.type
_entity.pdbx_description
1 polymer ?
#
loop_
_entity_poly.entity_id
_entity_poly.type
_entity_poly.pdbx_seq_one_letter_code
_entity_poly.pdbx_strand_id
1 'polypeptide(L)'
;MAVYYNDADPAACEWLRELIAARLLPAGEVDERSILEVEPADLRGFVQCHFFAGIGGWPYALRLAGVAEDRSIWTGSPPCQPFSQAGQRKGQDDDRHLAPAFLRLV
;
A
#
# COMPACT_ATOMS: atom_id res chain seq x y z
N MET A 1 -17.17 -6.14 0.83
CA MET A 1 -16.29 -5.35 -0.05
C MET A 1 -14.87 -5.69 0.32
N ALA A 2 -13.98 -5.86 -0.65
CA ALA A 2 -12.60 -6.24 -0.39
C ALA A 2 -11.73 -5.01 -0.09
N VAL A 3 -10.64 -5.22 0.65
CA VAL A 3 -9.55 -4.25 0.78
C VAL A 3 -8.49 -4.55 -0.29
N TYR A 4 -7.87 -3.52 -0.84
CA TYR A 4 -6.75 -3.65 -1.78
C TYR A 4 -5.43 -3.35 -1.06
N TYR A 5 -4.46 -4.24 -1.19
CA TYR A 5 -3.10 -4.08 -0.70
C TYR A 5 -2.14 -4.13 -1.88
N ASN A 6 -1.28 -3.12 -2.03
CA ASN A 6 -0.22 -3.14 -3.03
C ASN A 6 1.15 -3.00 -2.37
N ASP A 7 2.06 -3.87 -2.77
CA ASP A 7 3.49 -3.76 -2.50
C ASP A 7 4.27 -4.47 -3.62
N ALA A 8 5.48 -4.03 -3.93
CA ALA A 8 6.31 -4.66 -4.96
C ALA A 8 7.38 -5.58 -4.36
N ASP A 9 7.49 -5.64 -3.03
CA ASP A 9 8.34 -6.59 -2.32
C ASP A 9 7.58 -7.92 -2.12
N PRO A 10 8.04 -9.03 -2.74
CA PRO A 10 7.38 -10.34 -2.61
C PRO A 10 7.26 -10.82 -1.16
N ALA A 11 8.26 -10.52 -0.31
CA ALA A 11 8.23 -10.93 1.09
C ALA A 11 7.17 -10.16 1.89
N ALA A 12 6.99 -8.87 1.59
CA ALA A 12 5.89 -8.07 2.16
C ALA A 12 4.53 -8.62 1.70
N CYS A 13 4.41 -8.99 0.42
CA CYS A 13 3.18 -9.54 -0.13
C CYS A 13 2.80 -10.89 0.49
N GLU A 14 3.76 -11.81 0.65
CA GLU A 14 3.56 -13.06 1.37
C GLU A 14 3.12 -12.81 2.82
N TRP A 15 3.80 -11.90 3.52
CA TRP A 15 3.45 -11.55 4.89
C TRP A 15 2.02 -10.99 5.01
N LEU A 16 1.61 -10.11 4.11
CA LEU A 16 0.23 -9.58 4.07
C LEU A 16 -0.79 -10.72 3.89
N ARG A 17 -0.51 -11.70 3.02
CA ARG A 17 -1.38 -12.87 2.84
C ARG A 17 -1.46 -13.73 4.09
N GLU A 18 -0.35 -13.94 4.80
CA GLU A 18 -0.35 -14.66 6.08
C GLU A 18 -1.20 -13.95 7.13
N LEU A 19 -1.08 -12.61 7.23
CA LEU A 19 -1.89 -11.81 8.16
C LEU A 19 -3.39 -11.86 7.81
N ILE A 20 -3.74 -11.83 6.51
CA ILE A 20 -5.12 -12.00 6.04
C ILE A 20 -5.63 -13.41 6.39
N ALA A 21 -4.84 -14.45 6.14
CA ALA A 21 -5.20 -15.84 6.45
C ALA A 21 -5.41 -16.05 7.95
N ALA A 22 -4.59 -15.42 8.79
CA ALA A 22 -4.72 -15.40 10.25
C ALA A 22 -5.86 -14.49 10.75
N ARG A 23 -6.57 -13.77 9.85
CA ARG A 23 -7.61 -12.78 10.16
C ARG A 23 -7.13 -11.65 11.07
N LEU A 24 -5.84 -11.33 10.99
CA LEU A 24 -5.21 -10.20 11.67
C LEU A 24 -5.36 -8.91 10.86
N LEU A 25 -5.54 -9.03 9.55
CA LEU A 25 -5.95 -7.95 8.65
C LEU A 25 -7.33 -8.23 8.03
N PRO A 26 -8.05 -7.18 7.58
CA PRO A 26 -9.26 -7.34 6.78
C PRO A 26 -9.02 -8.22 5.54
N ALA A 27 -10.05 -8.94 5.10
CA ALA A 27 -9.98 -9.73 3.88
C ALA A 27 -9.81 -8.83 2.65
N GLY A 28 -8.90 -9.20 1.76
CA GLY A 28 -8.55 -8.37 0.62
C GLY A 28 -7.67 -9.05 -0.41
N GLU A 29 -7.35 -8.29 -1.44
CA GLU A 29 -6.46 -8.67 -2.52
C GLU A 29 -5.07 -8.09 -2.29
N VAL A 30 -4.03 -8.90 -2.50
CA VAL A 30 -2.62 -8.49 -2.42
C VAL A 30 -2.05 -8.50 -3.83
N ASP A 31 -1.80 -7.30 -4.35
CA ASP A 31 -1.24 -7.02 -5.66
C ASP A 31 0.27 -6.75 -5.57
N GLU A 32 1.05 -7.63 -6.19
CA GLU A 32 2.51 -7.61 -6.19
C GLU A 32 3.12 -6.75 -7.32
N ARG A 33 2.28 -6.17 -8.18
CA ARG A 33 2.73 -5.33 -9.29
C ARG A 33 3.41 -4.07 -8.75
N SER A 34 4.33 -3.53 -9.54
CA SER A 34 4.83 -2.18 -9.28
C SER A 34 3.66 -1.20 -9.31
N ILE A 35 3.68 -0.19 -8.45
CA ILE A 35 2.70 0.90 -8.47
C ILE A 35 2.63 1.62 -9.84
N LEU A 36 3.70 1.51 -10.65
CA LEU A 36 3.77 2.03 -12.01
C LEU A 36 2.84 1.30 -12.99
N GLU A 37 2.41 0.10 -12.65
CA GLU A 37 1.57 -0.79 -13.45
C GLU A 37 0.13 -0.87 -12.93
N VAL A 38 -0.16 -0.18 -11.81
CA VAL A 38 -1.50 -0.12 -11.22
C VAL A 38 -2.24 1.06 -11.83
N GLU A 39 -3.44 0.81 -12.35
CA GLU A 39 -4.30 1.84 -12.94
C GLU A 39 -5.53 2.14 -12.07
N PRO A 40 -6.14 3.34 -12.16
CA PRO A 40 -7.38 3.66 -11.43
C PRO A 40 -8.53 2.68 -11.70
N ALA A 41 -8.55 2.03 -12.87
CA ALA A 41 -9.55 1.02 -13.21
C ALA A 41 -9.41 -0.24 -12.34
N ASP A 42 -8.20 -0.62 -11.95
CA ASP A 42 -7.92 -1.78 -11.11
C ASP A 42 -8.48 -1.59 -9.69
N LEU A 43 -8.59 -0.35 -9.23
CA LEU A 43 -9.03 -0.01 -7.87
C LEU A 43 -10.57 0.01 -7.74
N ARG A 44 -11.31 -0.21 -8.82
CA ARG A 44 -12.78 -0.16 -8.79
C ARG A 44 -13.35 -1.33 -7.98
N GLY A 45 -14.22 -1.01 -7.03
CA GLY A 45 -14.90 -2.01 -6.19
C GLY A 45 -14.23 -2.26 -4.84
N PHE A 46 -13.04 -1.70 -4.63
CA PHE A 46 -12.41 -1.64 -3.31
C PHE A 46 -12.90 -0.42 -2.53
N VAL A 47 -13.07 -0.58 -1.22
CA VAL A 47 -13.42 0.53 -0.31
C VAL A 47 -12.21 1.04 0.46
N GLN A 48 -11.20 0.20 0.66
CA GLN A 48 -9.93 0.64 1.22
C GLN A 48 -8.78 0.19 0.31
N CYS A 49 -7.81 1.07 0.11
CA CYS A 49 -6.60 0.80 -0.68
C CYS A 49 -5.35 1.21 0.11
N HIS A 50 -4.43 0.27 0.32
CA HIS A 50 -3.19 0.48 1.04
C HIS A 50 -2.00 0.21 0.11
N PHE A 51 -1.31 1.27 -0.30
CA PHE A 51 -0.17 1.21 -1.22
C PHE A 51 1.14 1.27 -0.46
N PHE A 52 2.14 0.53 -0.94
CA PHE A 52 3.39 0.28 -0.22
C PHE A 52 3.07 -0.24 1.19
N ALA A 53 2.23 -1.28 1.23
CA ALA A 53 1.60 -1.76 2.45
C ALA A 53 2.62 -2.33 3.46
N GLY A 54 3.78 -2.80 2.99
CA GLY A 54 4.84 -3.35 3.81
C GLY A 54 4.32 -4.40 4.78
N ILE A 55 4.53 -4.17 6.08
CA ILE A 55 4.10 -5.09 7.13
C ILE A 55 2.60 -5.01 7.50
N GLY A 56 1.79 -4.24 6.77
CA GLY A 56 0.36 -4.06 7.05
C GLY A 56 0.06 -3.02 8.15
N GLY A 57 0.92 -2.01 8.33
CA GLY A 57 0.80 -1.03 9.41
C GLY A 57 -0.49 -0.20 9.37
N TRP A 58 -0.85 0.35 8.20
CA TRP A 58 -2.07 1.15 8.01
C TRP A 58 -3.37 0.40 8.31
N PRO A 59 -3.67 -0.75 7.68
CA PRO A 59 -4.91 -1.47 7.95
C PRO A 59 -5.01 -1.91 9.42
N TYR A 60 -3.90 -2.28 10.05
CA TYR A 60 -3.87 -2.60 11.48
C TYR A 60 -4.16 -1.37 12.36
N ALA A 61 -3.57 -0.22 12.06
CA ALA A 61 -3.82 1.02 12.79
C ALA A 61 -5.28 1.49 12.69
N LEU A 62 -5.89 1.38 11.50
CA LEU A 62 -7.32 1.72 11.31
C LEU A 62 -8.22 0.82 12.15
N ARG A 63 -7.91 -0.48 12.20
CA ARG A 63 -8.63 -1.45 13.05
C ARG A 63 -8.51 -1.09 14.53
N LEU A 64 -7.29 -0.77 15.01
CA LEU A 64 -7.07 -0.32 16.39
C LEU A 64 -7.84 0.96 16.72
N ALA A 65 -7.97 1.87 15.76
CA ALA A 65 -8.72 3.12 15.89
C ALA A 65 -10.25 2.91 15.81
N GLY A 66 -10.74 1.69 15.60
CA GLY A 66 -12.17 1.39 15.48
C GLY A 66 -12.80 1.96 14.20
N VAL A 67 -12.00 2.22 13.17
CA VAL A 67 -12.50 2.69 11.89
C VAL A 67 -13.27 1.57 11.21
N ALA A 68 -14.49 1.85 10.77
CA ALA A 68 -15.32 0.87 10.09
C ALA A 68 -14.69 0.41 8.76
N GLU A 69 -14.75 -0.89 8.50
CA GLU A 69 -14.13 -1.50 7.31
C GLU A 69 -14.75 -1.03 5.99
N ASP A 70 -16.01 -0.57 6.02
CA ASP A 70 -16.73 -0.02 4.86
C ASP A 70 -16.41 1.46 4.57
N ARG A 71 -15.60 2.11 5.42
CA ARG A 71 -15.20 3.49 5.21
C ARG A 71 -14.21 3.60 4.07
N SER A 72 -14.48 4.51 3.15
CA SER A 72 -13.61 4.78 2.00
C SER A 72 -12.28 5.41 2.42
N ILE A 73 -11.16 4.69 2.28
CA ILE A 73 -9.82 5.13 2.74
C ILE A 73 -8.70 4.71 1.78
N TRP A 74 -7.82 5.64 1.44
CA TRP A 74 -6.59 5.38 0.69
C TRP A 74 -5.39 5.79 1.53
N THR A 75 -4.43 4.89 1.70
CA THR A 75 -3.18 5.16 2.42
C THR A 75 -2.00 4.78 1.56
N GLY A 76 -0.93 5.57 1.58
CA GLY A 76 0.31 5.22 0.89
C GLY A 76 1.52 5.55 1.74
N SER A 77 2.50 4.65 1.76
CA SER A 77 3.80 4.88 2.41
C SER A 77 4.94 4.77 1.39
N PRO A 78 4.98 5.62 0.34
CA PRO A 78 5.98 5.51 -0.71
C PRO A 78 7.42 5.56 -0.14
N PRO A 79 8.37 4.84 -0.77
CA PRO A 79 9.76 4.77 -0.32
C PRO A 79 10.36 6.16 -0.05
N CYS A 80 10.88 6.37 1.17
CA CYS A 80 11.43 7.65 1.60
C CYS A 80 12.93 7.83 1.30
N GLN A 81 13.61 6.76 0.85
CA GLN A 81 15.05 6.76 0.55
C GLN A 81 15.52 7.89 -0.39
N PRO A 82 14.73 8.34 -1.40
CA PRO A 82 15.13 9.46 -2.25
C PRO A 82 15.27 10.80 -1.51
N PHE A 83 14.55 10.95 -0.39
CA PHE A 83 14.41 12.21 0.36
C PHE A 83 15.01 12.17 1.78
N SER A 84 15.43 10.99 2.26
CA SER A 84 16.06 10.86 3.58
C SER A 84 17.43 11.55 3.62
N GLN A 85 17.69 12.29 4.70
CA GLN A 85 19.00 12.93 4.94
C GLN A 85 20.15 11.91 5.06
N ALA A 86 19.85 10.64 5.37
CA ALA A 86 20.81 9.54 5.50
C ALA A 86 21.05 8.78 4.17
N GLY A 87 20.35 9.13 3.09
CA GLY A 87 20.49 8.51 1.76
C GLY A 87 21.37 9.32 0.79
N GLN A 88 21.53 8.84 -0.45
CA GLN A 88 22.34 9.51 -1.49
C GLN A 88 21.72 10.81 -2.05
N ARG A 89 20.54 11.24 -1.56
CA ARG A 89 19.82 12.47 -1.99
C ARG A 89 19.72 12.64 -3.52
N LYS A 90 19.40 11.57 -4.24
CA LYS A 90 19.15 11.65 -5.70
C LYS A 90 17.82 12.30 -6.04
N GLY A 91 16.94 12.55 -5.05
CA GLY A 91 15.77 13.40 -5.21
C GLY A 91 14.83 12.89 -6.30
N GLN A 92 14.56 13.74 -7.30
CA GLN A 92 13.63 13.45 -8.41
C GLN A 92 14.24 12.53 -9.49
N ASP A 93 15.56 12.34 -9.50
CA ASP A 93 16.28 11.51 -10.50
C ASP A 93 16.51 10.07 -10.01
N ASP A 94 15.83 9.67 -8.92
CA ASP A 94 15.91 8.31 -8.39
C ASP A 94 14.74 7.49 -8.93
N ASP A 95 15.02 6.35 -9.57
CA ASP A 95 14.00 5.41 -10.07
C ASP A 95 13.04 4.90 -8.98
N ARG A 96 13.38 5.12 -7.70
CA ARG A 96 12.54 4.85 -6.53
C ARG A 96 11.59 6.01 -6.16
N HIS A 97 11.54 7.09 -6.96
CA HIS A 97 10.58 8.17 -6.80
C HIS A 97 9.18 7.74 -7.30
N LEU A 98 8.56 6.84 -6.54
CA LEU A 98 7.26 6.25 -6.88
C LEU A 98 6.06 7.06 -6.36
N ALA A 99 6.32 8.13 -5.58
CA ALA A 99 5.29 8.98 -5.03
C ALA A 99 4.38 9.63 -6.10
N PRO A 100 4.87 10.12 -7.26
CA PRO A 100 4.00 10.67 -8.30
C PRO A 100 3.06 9.64 -8.92
N ALA A 101 3.51 8.38 -9.04
CA ALA A 101 2.67 7.30 -9.55
C ALA A 101 1.52 7.01 -8.58
N PHE A 102 1.84 6.91 -7.29
CA PHE A 102 0.82 6.78 -6.24
C PHE A 102 -0.15 7.96 -6.20
N LEU A 103 0.34 9.20 -6.29
CA LEU A 103 -0.51 10.41 -6.28
C LEU A 103 -1.48 10.51 -7.47
N ARG A 104 -1.32 9.72 -8.53
CA ARG A 104 -2.31 9.62 -9.62
C ARG A 104 -3.49 8.71 -9.29
N LEU A 105 -3.37 7.91 -8.24
CA LEU A 105 -4.35 6.89 -7.84
C LEU A 105 -5.24 7.32 -6.67
N VAL A 106 -4.94 8.46 -6.02
CA VAL A 106 -5.62 9.00 -4.83
C VAL A 106 -6.12 10.42 -5.07
#